data_AF-A0A7Y8WVB4-F1
#
_entry.id   AF-A0A7Y8WVB4-F1
#
_cell.length_a   1.000
_cell.length_b   1.000
_cell.length_c   1.000
_cell.angle_alpha   90.00
_cell.angle_beta   90.00
_cell.angle_gamma   90.00
#
_symmetry.space_group_name_H-M   'P 1'
#
loop_
_entity.id
_entity.type
_entity.pdbx_description
1 polymer ?
#
loop_
_entity_poly.entity_id
_entity_poly.type
_entity_poly.pdbx_seq_one_letter_code
_entity_poly.pdbx_strand_id
1 'polypeptide(L)'
;MSGPATEDLLIVGAGGFARETAQAVRDAAAADLACGRAPRWRLAGHLDDDPALRGRDVDGVPVLGDCDLVHRLPTTARVVVCAGSPRDYGVRARLVRRLALPESRYATVVHPTAAVSASSVLGPGTVLLAHCALTAAVRVGAHVAVMPHAVLTHDDTVGDFATLASGVRLGGGVWLGRGAYVGAGALVREYTTVGAWSLTGMGSTVLADVPPGEVWAGSPARRLREAGAPALDELRADEARADEARAESKETGHRPETRMGSTAG
;
A
#
# COMPACT_ATOMS: atom_id res chain seq x y z
N MET A 1 -1.09 -31.91 -8.30
CA MET A 1 -2.01 -30.75 -8.35
C MET A 1 -1.33 -29.71 -9.22
N SER A 2 -1.94 -29.31 -10.34
CA SER A 2 -1.42 -28.23 -11.17
C SER A 2 -1.27 -26.99 -10.29
N GLY A 3 -0.08 -26.36 -10.29
CA GLY A 3 0.09 -25.06 -9.63
C GLY A 3 -0.87 -24.01 -10.22
N PRO A 4 -1.07 -22.87 -9.54
CA PRO A 4 -1.87 -21.79 -10.10
C PRO A 4 -1.33 -21.39 -11.47
N ALA A 5 -2.24 -21.13 -12.42
CA ALA A 5 -1.87 -20.69 -13.76
C ALA A 5 -1.18 -19.32 -13.70
N THR A 6 -0.22 -19.08 -14.58
CA THR A 6 0.41 -17.76 -14.75
C THR A 6 -0.66 -16.73 -15.14
N GLU A 7 -0.71 -15.62 -14.42
CA GLU A 7 -1.66 -14.52 -14.65
C GLU A 7 -0.96 -13.31 -15.26
N ASP A 8 -1.65 -12.59 -16.14
CA ASP A 8 -1.16 -11.34 -16.69
C ASP A 8 -1.16 -10.24 -15.61
N LEU A 9 -0.08 -9.47 -15.54
CA LEU A 9 0.09 -8.36 -14.62
C LEU A 9 0.31 -7.05 -15.37
N LEU A 10 -0.51 -6.05 -15.08
CA LEU A 10 -0.34 -4.67 -15.53
C LEU A 10 0.12 -3.79 -14.38
N ILE A 11 1.01 -2.85 -14.70
CA ILE A 11 1.49 -1.85 -13.75
C ILE A 11 0.91 -0.49 -14.14
N VAL A 12 0.07 0.09 -13.28
CA VAL A 12 -0.42 1.46 -13.45
C VAL A 12 0.67 2.43 -12.97
N GLY A 13 1.10 3.30 -13.87
CA GLY A 13 2.28 4.16 -13.79
C GLY A 13 3.47 3.57 -14.54
N ALA A 14 4.32 4.45 -15.07
CA ALA A 14 5.61 4.13 -15.68
C ALA A 14 6.80 4.87 -15.02
N GLY A 15 6.58 5.43 -13.82
CA GLY A 15 7.61 6.13 -13.04
C GLY A 15 8.58 5.19 -12.29
N GLY A 16 9.46 5.76 -11.45
CA GLY A 16 10.49 4.99 -10.73
C GLY A 16 9.95 3.79 -9.94
N PHE A 17 8.89 3.97 -9.16
CA PHE A 17 8.28 2.87 -8.40
C PHE A 17 7.72 1.77 -9.31
N ALA A 18 7.16 2.12 -10.47
CA ALA A 18 6.68 1.15 -11.45
C ALA A 18 7.82 0.34 -12.07
N ARG A 19 8.95 1.00 -12.38
CA ARG A 19 10.16 0.36 -12.90
C ARG A 19 10.77 -0.63 -11.88
N GLU A 20 10.87 -0.22 -10.62
CA GLU A 20 11.33 -1.11 -9.54
C GLU A 20 10.37 -2.29 -9.31
N THR A 21 9.06 -2.07 -9.43
CA THR A 21 8.06 -3.13 -9.33
C THR A 21 8.16 -4.10 -10.52
N ALA A 22 8.37 -3.60 -11.73
CA ALA A 22 8.60 -4.44 -12.92
C ALA A 22 9.84 -5.32 -12.76
N GLN A 23 10.92 -4.78 -12.20
CA GLN A 23 12.12 -5.55 -11.90
C GLN A 23 11.83 -6.63 -10.84
N ALA A 24 11.13 -6.30 -9.75
CA ALA A 24 10.75 -7.28 -8.73
C ALA A 24 9.90 -8.44 -9.29
N VAL A 25 9.03 -8.17 -10.26
CA VAL A 25 8.24 -9.19 -10.95
C VAL A 25 9.15 -10.12 -11.78
N ARG A 26 10.15 -9.57 -12.47
CA ARG A 26 11.12 -10.36 -13.24
C ARG A 26 11.99 -11.23 -12.33
N ASP A 27 12.44 -10.68 -11.21
CA ASP A 27 13.25 -11.42 -10.22
C ASP A 27 12.43 -12.55 -9.58
N ALA A 28 11.16 -12.30 -9.25
CA ALA A 28 10.25 -13.34 -8.77
C ALA A 28 10.04 -14.46 -9.82
N ALA A 29 9.85 -14.09 -11.09
CA ALA A 29 9.73 -15.07 -12.17
C ALA A 29 11.01 -15.91 -12.33
N ALA A 30 12.19 -15.29 -12.27
CA ALA A 30 13.47 -15.99 -12.31
C ALA A 30 13.64 -16.95 -11.12
N ALA A 31 13.25 -16.53 -9.91
CA ALA A 31 13.30 -17.37 -8.71
C ALA A 31 12.32 -18.56 -8.80
N ASP A 32 11.11 -18.36 -9.32
CA ASP A 32 10.16 -19.45 -9.57
C ASP A 32 10.74 -20.48 -10.54
N LEU A 33 11.29 -20.02 -11.67
CA LEU A 33 11.90 -20.88 -12.69
C LEU A 33 13.11 -21.65 -12.16
N ALA A 34 13.97 -21.00 -11.36
CA ALA A 34 15.12 -21.65 -10.71
C ALA A 34 14.69 -22.79 -9.76
N CYS A 35 13.48 -22.71 -9.21
CA CYS A 35 12.88 -23.77 -8.39
C CYS A 35 12.01 -24.76 -9.19
N GLY A 36 12.02 -24.71 -10.53
CA GLY A 36 11.18 -25.57 -11.37
C GLY A 36 9.68 -25.26 -11.29
N ARG A 37 9.30 -24.06 -10.85
CA ARG A 37 7.91 -23.59 -10.77
C ARG A 37 7.62 -22.64 -11.93
N ALA A 38 6.37 -22.64 -12.39
CA ALA A 38 5.93 -21.63 -13.35
C ALA A 38 5.86 -20.25 -12.66
N PRO A 39 6.28 -19.16 -13.33
CA PRO A 39 6.11 -17.81 -12.80
C PRO A 39 4.65 -17.52 -12.48
N ARG A 40 4.41 -16.90 -11.33
CA ARG A 40 3.06 -16.44 -10.98
C ARG A 40 2.55 -15.36 -11.93
N TRP A 41 3.42 -14.41 -12.30
CA TRP A 41 3.05 -13.24 -13.08
C TRP A 41 3.73 -13.26 -14.45
N ARG A 42 2.96 -12.96 -15.49
CA ARG A 42 3.46 -12.50 -16.78
C ARG A 42 3.30 -11.00 -16.84
N LEU A 43 4.41 -10.26 -16.84
CA LEU A 43 4.39 -8.80 -16.95
C LEU A 43 3.92 -8.39 -18.36
N ALA A 44 2.69 -7.87 -18.45
CA ALA A 44 2.04 -7.55 -19.72
C ALA A 44 2.40 -6.15 -20.23
N GLY A 45 2.52 -5.16 -19.33
CA GLY A 45 2.85 -3.79 -19.69
C GLY A 45 2.55 -2.75 -18.62
N HIS A 46 2.95 -1.53 -18.90
CA HIS A 46 2.57 -0.33 -18.13
C HIS A 46 1.30 0.29 -18.68
N LEU A 47 0.57 0.99 -17.81
CA LEU A 47 -0.52 1.88 -18.16
C LEU A 47 -0.24 3.26 -17.58
N ASP A 48 -0.23 4.30 -18.40
CA ASP A 48 0.09 5.65 -17.94
C ASP A 48 -0.78 6.68 -18.65
N ASP A 49 -1.29 7.65 -17.89
CA ASP A 49 -2.19 8.66 -18.43
C ASP A 49 -1.43 9.71 -19.25
N ASP A 50 -0.11 9.84 -19.10
CA ASP A 50 0.72 10.71 -19.93
C ASP A 50 0.70 10.23 -21.40
N PRO A 51 0.09 10.98 -22.33
CA PRO A 51 0.04 10.59 -23.73
C PRO A 51 1.41 10.44 -24.37
N ALA A 52 2.43 11.15 -23.87
CA ALA A 52 3.80 11.10 -24.38
C ALA A 52 4.49 9.76 -24.09
N LEU A 53 3.99 8.98 -23.13
CA LEU A 53 4.53 7.67 -22.79
C LEU A 53 3.91 6.53 -23.60
N ARG A 54 2.74 6.74 -24.22
CA ARG A 54 2.00 5.68 -24.92
C ARG A 54 2.83 5.07 -26.05
N GLY A 55 2.89 3.74 -26.11
CA GLY A 55 3.66 2.99 -27.07
C GLY A 55 5.18 3.03 -26.85
N ARG A 56 5.69 3.77 -25.85
CA ARG A 56 7.10 3.74 -25.49
C ARG A 56 7.44 2.48 -24.71
N ASP A 57 8.69 2.06 -24.85
CA ASP A 57 9.29 1.05 -24.00
C ASP A 57 9.97 1.72 -22.79
N VAL A 58 9.69 1.21 -21.59
CA VAL A 58 10.29 1.65 -20.32
C VAL A 58 10.96 0.43 -19.70
N ASP A 59 12.29 0.39 -19.75
CA ASP A 59 13.12 -0.74 -19.28
C ASP A 59 12.67 -2.12 -19.81
N GLY A 60 12.30 -2.23 -21.08
CA GLY A 60 11.82 -3.47 -21.69
C GLY A 60 10.36 -3.81 -21.37
N VAL A 61 9.57 -2.82 -20.90
CA VAL A 61 8.13 -2.97 -20.64
C VAL A 61 7.37 -1.93 -21.46
N PRO A 62 6.46 -2.34 -22.37
CA PRO A 62 5.71 -1.40 -23.19
C PRO A 62 4.64 -0.67 -22.36
N VAL A 63 4.44 0.62 -22.65
CA VAL A 63 3.29 1.39 -22.16
C VAL A 63 2.13 1.19 -23.13
N LEU A 64 1.13 0.42 -22.71
CA LEU A 64 0.05 -0.08 -23.59
C LEU A 64 -1.04 0.96 -23.85
N GLY A 65 -1.20 1.95 -22.97
CA GLY A 65 -2.25 2.96 -23.08
C GLY A 65 -2.46 3.69 -21.76
N ASP A 66 -3.61 4.36 -21.67
CA ASP A 66 -4.10 5.00 -20.44
C ASP A 66 -4.46 4.00 -19.35
N CYS A 67 -4.64 4.51 -18.13
CA CYS A 67 -5.01 3.69 -16.99
C CYS A 67 -6.37 3.00 -17.18
N ASP A 68 -7.31 3.60 -17.92
CA ASP A 68 -8.67 3.06 -18.12
C ASP A 68 -8.68 1.81 -19.01
N LEU A 69 -7.57 1.50 -19.70
CA LEU A 69 -7.41 0.25 -20.43
C LEU A 69 -7.66 -1.00 -19.54
N VAL A 70 -7.45 -0.92 -18.22
CA VAL A 70 -7.74 -2.02 -17.27
C VAL A 70 -9.16 -2.58 -17.37
N HIS A 71 -10.13 -1.75 -17.79
CA HIS A 71 -11.53 -2.14 -17.92
C HIS A 71 -11.85 -2.91 -19.21
N ARG A 72 -10.97 -2.82 -20.21
CA ARG A 72 -11.10 -3.51 -21.50
C ARG A 72 -10.32 -4.83 -21.53
N LEU A 73 -9.53 -5.11 -20.50
CA LEU A 73 -8.73 -6.32 -20.37
C LEU A 73 -9.51 -7.44 -19.66
N PRO A 74 -9.15 -8.71 -19.88
CA PRO A 74 -9.79 -9.83 -19.19
C PRO A 74 -9.78 -9.65 -17.66
N THR A 75 -10.83 -10.09 -16.99
CA THR A 75 -10.95 -10.02 -15.52
C THR A 75 -9.92 -10.88 -14.79
N THR A 76 -9.26 -11.80 -15.49
CA THR A 76 -8.11 -12.58 -15.00
C THR A 76 -6.81 -11.78 -14.95
N ALA A 77 -6.70 -10.67 -15.70
CA ALA A 77 -5.53 -9.82 -15.66
C ALA A 77 -5.50 -9.01 -14.35
N ARG A 78 -4.40 -9.11 -13.61
CA ARG A 78 -4.18 -8.40 -12.36
C ARG A 78 -3.53 -7.05 -12.58
N VAL A 79 -3.72 -6.16 -11.62
CA VAL A 79 -3.24 -4.78 -11.65
C VAL A 79 -2.46 -4.47 -10.39
N VAL A 80 -1.37 -3.73 -10.51
CA VAL A 80 -0.70 -3.10 -9.36
C VAL A 80 -0.54 -1.61 -9.67
N VAL A 81 -0.83 -0.75 -8.68
CA VAL A 81 -0.80 0.71 -8.87
C VAL A 81 0.48 1.28 -8.29
N CYS A 82 1.41 1.63 -9.16
CA CYS A 82 2.76 2.07 -8.84
C CYS A 82 2.95 3.56 -9.11
N ALA A 83 2.09 4.38 -8.49
CA ALA A 83 2.15 5.83 -8.55
C ALA A 83 2.38 6.41 -7.14
N GLY A 84 3.12 7.51 -7.08
CA GLY A 84 3.40 8.23 -5.85
C GLY A 84 4.75 8.94 -5.88
N SER A 85 4.81 10.08 -5.20
CA SER A 85 6.06 10.77 -4.90
C SER A 85 5.94 11.44 -3.52
N PRO A 86 7.05 11.89 -2.90
CA PRO A 86 6.97 12.67 -1.66
C PRO A 86 6.13 13.95 -1.79
N ARG A 87 5.98 14.49 -3.01
CA ARG A 87 5.15 15.68 -3.29
C ARG A 87 3.66 15.36 -3.36
N ASP A 88 3.33 14.13 -3.75
CA ASP A 88 1.97 13.65 -3.89
C ASP A 88 1.91 12.14 -3.66
N TYR A 89 1.86 11.76 -2.39
CA TYR A 89 1.72 10.37 -1.96
C TYR A 89 0.25 9.94 -1.85
N GLY A 90 -0.71 10.86 -2.10
CA GLY A 90 -2.14 10.57 -2.19
C GLY A 90 -2.61 10.08 -3.56
N VAL A 91 -1.80 10.26 -4.62
CA VAL A 91 -2.17 9.89 -5.99
C VAL A 91 -2.59 8.43 -6.13
N ARG A 92 -1.96 7.51 -5.39
CA ARG A 92 -2.29 6.08 -5.46
C ARG A 92 -3.71 5.80 -4.96
N ALA A 93 -4.13 6.44 -3.87
CA ALA A 93 -5.49 6.34 -3.36
C ALA A 93 -6.52 6.88 -4.37
N ARG A 94 -6.21 8.01 -5.00
CA ARG A 94 -7.08 8.58 -6.06
C ARG A 94 -7.18 7.70 -7.28
N LEU A 95 -6.06 7.13 -7.75
CA LEU A 95 -6.05 6.21 -8.89
C LEU A 95 -6.84 4.93 -8.59
N VAL A 96 -6.62 4.31 -7.42
CA VAL A 96 -7.37 3.12 -7.02
C VAL A 96 -8.87 3.43 -6.94
N ARG A 97 -9.26 4.55 -6.33
CA ARG A 97 -10.66 4.99 -6.27
C ARG A 97 -11.25 5.23 -7.65
N ARG A 98 -10.49 5.88 -8.56
CA ARG A 98 -10.91 6.17 -9.94
C ARG A 98 -11.11 4.90 -10.75
N LEU A 99 -10.18 3.96 -10.64
CA LEU A 99 -10.23 2.69 -11.36
C LEU A 99 -11.33 1.75 -10.84
N ALA A 100 -11.77 1.91 -9.59
CA ALA A 100 -12.92 1.20 -9.02
C ALA A 100 -12.92 -0.33 -9.30
N LEU A 101 -11.74 -0.95 -9.29
CA LEU A 101 -11.61 -2.38 -9.51
C LEU A 101 -11.93 -3.12 -8.20
N PRO A 102 -12.54 -4.31 -8.26
CA PRO A 102 -12.72 -5.14 -7.07
C PRO A 102 -11.35 -5.55 -6.51
N GLU A 103 -11.24 -5.69 -5.19
CA GLU A 103 -9.97 -6.01 -4.50
C GLU A 103 -9.24 -7.22 -5.09
N SER A 104 -9.99 -8.22 -5.54
CA SER A 104 -9.45 -9.43 -6.16
C SER A 104 -8.63 -9.17 -7.43
N ARG A 105 -8.83 -8.03 -8.12
CA ARG A 105 -8.05 -7.65 -9.31
C ARG A 105 -6.67 -7.09 -8.97
N TYR A 106 -6.40 -6.73 -7.72
CA TYR A 106 -5.12 -6.14 -7.35
C TYR A 106 -4.10 -7.19 -6.94
N ALA A 107 -2.97 -7.21 -7.65
CA ALA A 107 -1.85 -8.10 -7.33
C ALA A 107 -1.04 -7.57 -6.14
N THR A 108 -0.71 -8.45 -5.22
CA THR A 108 0.35 -8.21 -4.23
C THR A 108 1.67 -8.73 -4.79
N VAL A 109 2.65 -7.83 -4.91
CA VAL A 109 3.99 -8.14 -5.45
C VAL A 109 4.97 -8.19 -4.29
N VAL A 110 5.66 -9.32 -4.15
CA VAL A 110 6.68 -9.52 -3.11
C VAL A 110 7.97 -9.95 -3.80
N HIS A 111 9.02 -9.16 -3.62
CA HIS A 111 10.34 -9.50 -4.13
C HIS A 111 10.85 -10.81 -3.49
N PRO A 112 11.50 -11.72 -4.24
CA PRO A 112 11.91 -13.03 -3.71
C PRO A 112 12.92 -12.97 -2.55
N THR A 113 13.62 -11.84 -2.37
CA THR A 113 14.54 -11.62 -1.22
C THR A 113 13.88 -10.98 0.00
N ALA A 114 12.59 -10.64 -0.07
CA ALA A 114 11.87 -10.14 1.10
C ALA A 114 11.59 -11.29 2.08
N ALA A 115 11.96 -11.10 3.34
CA ALA A 115 11.70 -12.06 4.41
C ALA A 115 10.38 -11.69 5.09
N VAL A 116 9.31 -12.42 4.76
CA VAL A 116 7.98 -12.22 5.34
C VAL A 116 7.65 -13.40 6.24
N SER A 117 7.44 -13.13 7.53
CA SER A 117 7.02 -14.15 8.48
C SER A 117 5.66 -14.75 8.15
N ALA A 118 5.47 -16.03 8.46
CA ALA A 118 4.23 -16.75 8.21
C ALA A 118 3.03 -16.21 9.01
N SER A 119 3.28 -15.48 10.11
CA SER A 119 2.23 -14.82 10.90
C SER A 119 1.89 -13.41 10.40
N SER A 120 2.64 -12.87 9.44
CA SER A 120 2.40 -11.56 8.86
C SER A 120 1.41 -11.65 7.69
N VAL A 121 0.61 -10.60 7.52
CA VAL A 121 -0.42 -10.51 6.47
C VAL A 121 -0.21 -9.28 5.60
N LEU A 122 -0.46 -9.43 4.30
CA LEU A 122 -0.32 -8.38 3.30
C LEU A 122 -1.64 -8.17 2.56
N GLY A 123 -2.10 -6.93 2.48
CA GLY A 123 -3.30 -6.56 1.73
C GLY A 123 -3.11 -6.59 0.21
N PRO A 124 -4.22 -6.53 -0.55
CA PRO A 124 -4.21 -6.51 -2.01
C PRO A 124 -3.53 -5.25 -2.54
N GLY A 125 -2.86 -5.36 -3.70
CA GLY A 125 -2.21 -4.22 -4.37
C GLY A 125 -0.93 -3.71 -3.70
N THR A 126 -0.49 -4.34 -2.62
CA THR A 126 0.72 -3.99 -1.88
C THR A 126 1.98 -4.48 -2.60
N VAL A 127 3.05 -3.71 -2.54
CA VAL A 127 4.36 -4.03 -3.12
C VAL A 127 5.42 -4.03 -2.03
N LEU A 128 6.11 -5.16 -1.87
CA LEU A 128 7.31 -5.30 -1.04
C LEU A 128 8.52 -5.50 -1.94
N LEU A 129 9.42 -4.52 -1.95
CA LEU A 129 10.65 -4.59 -2.74
C LEU A 129 11.77 -5.33 -2.00
N ALA A 130 12.95 -5.39 -2.63
CA ALA A 130 14.05 -6.25 -2.22
C ALA A 130 14.48 -6.04 -0.75
N HIS A 131 14.82 -7.15 -0.09
CA HIS A 131 15.41 -7.16 1.26
C HIS A 131 14.56 -6.48 2.35
N CYS A 132 13.24 -6.38 2.15
CA CYS A 132 12.34 -6.04 3.25
C CYS A 132 12.28 -7.19 4.27
N ALA A 133 12.11 -6.87 5.55
CA ALA A 133 11.92 -7.84 6.62
C ALA A 133 10.67 -7.51 7.44
N LEU A 134 9.73 -8.45 7.51
CA LEU A 134 8.53 -8.39 8.35
C LEU A 134 8.59 -9.54 9.35
N THR A 135 8.85 -9.27 10.63
CA THR A 135 9.33 -10.29 11.56
C THR A 135 8.25 -11.16 12.23
N ALA A 136 7.22 -10.58 12.86
CA ALA A 136 6.20 -11.35 13.55
C ALA A 136 4.88 -10.58 13.66
N ALA A 137 3.78 -11.19 13.23
CA ALA A 137 2.43 -10.62 13.35
C ALA A 137 2.28 -9.20 12.75
N VAL A 138 3.07 -8.87 11.72
CA VAL A 138 2.95 -7.58 11.01
C VAL A 138 1.69 -7.59 10.16
N ARG A 139 0.90 -6.52 10.26
CA ARG A 139 -0.30 -6.34 9.44
C ARG A 139 -0.09 -5.19 8.47
N VAL A 140 0.01 -5.51 7.18
CA VAL A 140 0.12 -4.51 6.12
C VAL A 140 -1.20 -4.43 5.36
N GLY A 141 -1.75 -3.22 5.26
CA GLY A 141 -2.99 -2.92 4.54
C GLY A 141 -2.86 -3.04 3.02
N ALA A 142 -3.88 -2.56 2.32
CA ALA A 142 -3.97 -2.56 0.87
C ALA A 142 -3.14 -1.43 0.25
N HIS A 143 -2.60 -1.66 -0.94
CA HIS A 143 -1.88 -0.66 -1.73
C HIS A 143 -0.72 0.02 -0.98
N VAL A 144 -0.03 -0.70 -0.10
CA VAL A 144 1.15 -0.19 0.59
C VAL A 144 2.37 -0.33 -0.31
N ALA A 145 3.23 0.69 -0.31
CA ALA A 145 4.51 0.66 -0.99
C ALA A 145 5.62 0.52 0.04
N VAL A 146 6.28 -0.64 0.07
CA VAL A 146 7.44 -0.90 0.93
C VAL A 146 8.68 -0.97 0.06
N MET A 147 9.46 0.11 0.08
CA MET A 147 10.69 0.25 -0.70
C MET A 147 11.81 -0.61 -0.11
N PRO A 148 12.92 -0.84 -0.83
CA PRO A 148 13.94 -1.80 -0.43
C PRO A 148 14.51 -1.58 0.98
N HIS A 149 14.95 -2.66 1.62
CA HIS A 149 15.60 -2.63 2.93
C HIS A 149 14.75 -2.08 4.10
N ALA A 150 13.43 -2.00 3.96
CA ALA A 150 12.57 -1.64 5.09
C ALA A 150 12.46 -2.79 6.10
N VAL A 151 12.45 -2.46 7.39
CA VAL A 151 12.28 -3.43 8.49
C VAL A 151 11.05 -3.06 9.31
N LEU A 152 10.09 -3.98 9.37
CA LEU A 152 8.90 -3.91 10.19
C LEU A 152 9.01 -5.04 11.22
N THR A 153 8.95 -4.69 12.50
CA THR A 153 9.20 -5.61 13.60
C THR A 153 7.89 -6.18 14.13
N HIS A 154 7.87 -6.68 15.37
CA HIS A 154 6.71 -7.42 15.85
C HIS A 154 5.51 -6.49 16.07
N ASP A 155 4.30 -6.97 15.76
CA ASP A 155 3.02 -6.29 16.03
C ASP A 155 2.81 -4.94 15.30
N ASP A 156 3.65 -4.61 14.32
CA ASP A 156 3.49 -3.40 13.51
C ASP A 156 2.21 -3.47 12.67
N THR A 157 1.49 -2.35 12.61
CA THR A 157 0.31 -2.19 11.78
C THR A 157 0.50 -1.04 10.80
N VAL A 158 0.38 -1.33 9.50
CA VAL A 158 0.52 -0.36 8.42
C VAL A 158 -0.80 -0.21 7.70
N GLY A 159 -1.38 0.99 7.73
CA GLY A 159 -2.63 1.33 7.07
C GLY A 159 -2.52 1.38 5.54
N ASP A 160 -3.67 1.31 4.89
CA ASP A 160 -3.75 1.31 3.43
C ASP A 160 -3.05 2.53 2.81
N PHE A 161 -2.52 2.38 1.60
CA PHE A 161 -1.86 3.45 0.85
C PHE A 161 -0.62 4.07 1.51
N ALA A 162 -0.17 3.55 2.66
CA ALA A 162 1.07 4.01 3.28
C ALA A 162 2.27 3.75 2.35
N THR A 163 3.30 4.57 2.52
CA THR A 163 4.57 4.44 1.79
C THR A 163 5.71 4.44 2.78
N LEU A 164 6.47 3.35 2.82
CA LEU A 164 7.71 3.24 3.58
C LEU A 164 8.85 3.30 2.57
N ALA A 165 9.58 4.41 2.57
CA ALA A 165 10.72 4.59 1.68
C ALA A 165 11.92 3.71 2.09
N SER A 166 12.96 3.70 1.25
CA SER A 166 14.06 2.73 1.39
C SER A 166 14.75 2.84 2.75
N GLY A 167 15.05 1.70 3.37
CA GLY A 167 15.79 1.64 4.64
C GLY A 167 15.05 2.12 5.88
N VAL A 168 13.72 2.32 5.82
CA VAL A 168 12.88 2.63 6.98
C VAL A 168 12.94 1.49 8.01
N ARG A 169 12.97 1.82 9.29
CA ARG A 169 12.91 0.84 10.38
C ARG A 169 11.84 1.25 11.40
N LEU A 170 10.90 0.35 11.64
CA LEU A 170 9.89 0.49 12.69
C LEU A 170 10.29 -0.35 13.90
N GLY A 171 10.25 0.23 15.10
CA GLY A 171 10.27 -0.52 16.36
C GLY A 171 8.94 -1.24 16.58
N GLY A 172 8.88 -2.15 17.56
CA GLY A 172 7.72 -3.03 17.73
C GLY A 172 6.43 -2.30 18.08
N GLY A 173 5.30 -2.76 17.55
CA GLY A 173 3.98 -2.21 17.83
C GLY A 173 3.75 -0.81 17.28
N VAL A 174 4.49 -0.39 16.25
CA VAL A 174 4.27 0.89 15.57
C VAL A 174 2.98 0.85 14.75
N TRP A 175 2.21 1.94 14.80
CA TRP A 175 1.04 2.13 13.96
C TRP A 175 1.27 3.22 12.92
N LEU A 176 1.28 2.85 11.64
CA LEU A 176 1.26 3.80 10.54
C LEU A 176 -0.18 3.95 10.04
N GLY A 177 -0.71 5.17 10.08
CA GLY A 177 -2.04 5.49 9.59
C GLY A 177 -2.16 5.36 8.07
N ARG A 178 -3.41 5.36 7.58
CA ARG A 178 -3.73 5.35 6.15
C ARG A 178 -2.97 6.47 5.43
N GLY A 179 -2.30 6.13 4.33
CA GLY A 179 -1.59 7.10 3.49
C GLY A 179 -0.36 7.75 4.14
N ALA A 180 0.09 7.31 5.32
CA ALA A 180 1.29 7.85 5.94
C ALA A 180 2.53 7.64 5.04
N TYR A 181 3.39 8.65 4.96
CA TYR A 181 4.65 8.60 4.23
C TYR A 181 5.82 8.60 5.20
N VAL A 182 6.61 7.52 5.20
CA VAL A 182 7.82 7.39 6.02
C VAL A 182 9.04 7.54 5.13
N GLY A 183 9.78 8.64 5.32
CA GLY A 183 10.93 9.00 4.48
C GLY A 183 12.12 8.04 4.59
N ALA A 184 12.96 8.02 3.56
CA ALA A 184 14.01 7.00 3.45
C ALA A 184 14.96 7.05 4.66
N GLY A 185 15.35 5.90 5.18
CA GLY A 185 16.24 5.77 6.34
C GLY A 185 15.66 6.28 7.66
N ALA A 186 14.38 6.64 7.73
CA ALA A 186 13.76 7.06 8.99
C ALA A 186 13.67 5.88 9.99
N LEU A 187 13.84 6.21 11.26
CA LEU A 187 13.74 5.30 12.40
C LEU A 187 12.52 5.71 13.23
N VAL A 188 11.58 4.80 13.46
CA VAL A 188 10.39 5.04 14.27
C VAL A 188 10.47 4.21 15.54
N ARG A 189 10.40 4.87 16.70
CA ARG A 189 10.42 4.21 18.02
C ARG A 189 9.22 3.27 18.18
N GLU A 190 9.40 2.20 18.93
CA GLU A 190 8.33 1.28 19.33
C GLU A 190 7.11 2.01 19.90
N TYR A 191 5.93 1.38 19.73
CA TYR A 191 4.64 1.85 20.24
C TYR A 191 4.31 3.31 19.90
N THR A 192 4.80 3.78 18.76
CA THR A 192 4.58 5.14 18.26
C THR A 192 3.58 5.11 17.12
N THR A 193 2.73 6.12 17.05
CA THR A 193 1.78 6.33 15.96
C THR A 193 2.30 7.36 14.97
N VAL A 194 2.29 7.04 13.69
CA VAL A 194 2.47 8.00 12.59
C VAL A 194 1.13 8.18 11.90
N GLY A 195 0.46 9.31 12.16
CA GLY A 195 -0.93 9.55 11.82
C GLY A 195 -1.24 9.50 10.32
N ALA A 196 -2.53 9.35 10.00
CA ALA A 196 -2.99 9.27 8.62
C ALA A 196 -2.52 10.48 7.80
N TRP A 197 -2.08 10.23 6.57
CA TRP A 197 -1.62 11.26 5.62
C TRP A 197 -0.49 12.17 6.12
N SER A 198 0.18 11.81 7.21
CA SER A 198 1.37 12.49 7.70
C SER A 198 2.62 12.13 6.88
N LEU A 199 3.68 12.91 7.04
CA LEU A 199 4.98 12.66 6.41
C LEU A 199 6.11 12.77 7.42
N THR A 200 6.96 11.75 7.50
CA THR A 200 8.25 11.86 8.18
C THR A 200 9.36 12.04 7.15
N GLY A 201 10.22 13.03 7.36
CA GLY A 201 11.31 13.35 6.45
C GLY A 201 12.36 12.25 6.37
N MET A 202 13.14 12.23 5.28
CA MET A 202 14.29 11.35 5.15
C MET A 202 15.23 11.46 6.35
N GLY A 203 15.72 10.32 6.85
CA GLY A 203 16.67 10.23 7.97
C GLY A 203 16.10 10.63 9.33
N SER A 204 14.79 10.80 9.47
CA SER A 204 14.20 11.26 10.73
C SER A 204 14.26 10.21 11.83
N THR A 205 14.46 10.65 13.07
CA THR A 205 14.37 9.79 14.27
C THR A 205 13.10 10.14 15.04
N VAL A 206 12.02 9.39 14.80
CA VAL A 206 10.69 9.64 15.35
C VAL A 206 10.59 9.01 16.73
N LEU A 207 10.52 9.86 17.75
CA LEU A 207 10.50 9.46 19.17
C LEU A 207 9.16 9.76 19.86
N ALA A 208 8.16 10.25 19.13
CA ALA A 208 6.85 10.60 19.64
C ALA A 208 5.82 10.51 18.51
N ASP A 209 4.54 10.42 18.89
CA ASP A 209 3.45 10.33 17.92
C ASP A 209 3.45 11.53 16.98
N VAL A 210 3.23 11.25 15.70
CA VAL A 210 3.08 12.24 14.63
C VAL A 210 1.58 12.39 14.36
N PRO A 211 0.99 13.56 14.58
CA PRO A 211 -0.43 13.77 14.30
C PRO A 211 -0.79 13.60 12.81
N PRO A 212 -2.04 13.22 12.49
CA PRO A 212 -2.51 13.15 11.10
C PRO A 212 -2.28 14.45 10.34
N GLY A 213 -1.91 14.33 9.06
CA GLY A 213 -1.71 15.48 8.18
C GLY A 213 -0.52 16.38 8.55
N GLU A 214 0.37 15.98 9.46
CA GLU A 214 1.57 16.75 9.79
C GLU A 214 2.84 16.26 9.07
N VAL A 215 3.81 17.15 8.94
CA VAL A 215 5.16 16.84 8.46
C VAL A 215 6.16 17.00 9.58
N TRP A 216 6.91 15.94 9.87
CA TRP A 216 7.94 15.90 10.90
C TRP A 216 9.29 15.56 10.28
N ALA A 217 10.37 16.19 10.74
CA ALA A 217 11.72 15.89 10.25
C ALA A 217 12.80 16.11 11.33
N GLY A 218 13.96 15.50 11.12
CA GLY A 218 15.17 15.71 11.94
C GLY A 218 15.45 14.58 12.93
N SER A 219 16.53 14.74 13.70
CA SER A 219 16.94 13.82 14.77
C SER A 219 17.22 14.60 16.05
N PRO A 220 16.34 14.53 17.06
CA PRO A 220 15.03 13.88 17.03
C PRO A 220 14.03 14.62 16.11
N ALA A 221 13.06 13.90 15.55
CA ALA A 221 12.06 14.45 14.66
C ALA A 221 11.18 15.48 15.39
N ARG A 222 10.89 16.59 14.74
CA ARG A 222 9.98 17.63 15.23
C ARG A 222 9.01 18.06 14.14
N ARG A 223 7.85 18.55 14.55
CA ARG A 223 6.89 19.18 13.64
C ARG A 223 7.57 20.29 12.85
N LEU A 224 7.52 20.18 11.53
CA LEU A 224 8.05 21.15 10.60
C LEU A 224 6.92 22.03 10.03
N ARG A 225 5.82 21.41 9.59
CA ARG A 225 4.66 22.06 8.95
C ARG A 225 3.50 21.06 8.81
N GLU A 226 2.41 21.50 8.20
CA GLU A 226 1.35 20.61 7.70
C GLU A 226 1.75 19.93 6.39
N ALA A 227 1.09 18.81 6.08
CA ALA A 227 1.22 18.07 4.84
C ALA A 227 0.76 18.89 3.63
N GLY A 228 1.15 18.45 2.43
CA GLY A 228 0.72 19.11 1.20
C GLY A 228 -0.79 18.94 0.96
N ALA A 229 -1.39 19.86 0.20
CA ALA A 229 -2.81 19.84 -0.12
C ALA A 229 -3.32 18.45 -0.61
N PRO A 230 -2.62 17.73 -1.52
CA PRO A 230 -3.10 16.41 -1.97
C PRO A 230 -3.28 15.37 -0.87
N ALA A 231 -2.49 15.45 0.21
CA ALA A 231 -2.60 14.55 1.35
C ALA A 231 -3.69 15.01 2.33
N LEU A 232 -3.79 16.32 2.56
CA LEU A 232 -4.85 16.91 3.41
C LEU A 232 -6.25 16.71 2.81
N ASP A 233 -6.38 16.74 1.49
CA ASP A 233 -7.65 16.48 0.81
C ASP A 233 -8.08 15.02 0.99
N GLU A 234 -7.14 14.07 0.94
CA GLU A 234 -7.43 12.66 1.24
C GLU A 234 -7.78 12.44 2.71
N LEU A 235 -7.10 13.13 3.63
CA LEU A 235 -7.42 13.08 5.06
C LEU A 235 -8.85 13.56 5.34
N ARG A 236 -9.23 14.72 4.81
CA ARG A 236 -10.60 15.24 4.96
C ARG A 236 -11.63 14.29 4.35
N ALA A 237 -11.31 13.70 3.21
CA ALA A 237 -12.20 12.74 2.56
C ALA A 237 -12.35 11.44 3.39
N ASP A 238 -11.32 11.01 4.11
CA ASP A 238 -11.39 9.88 5.04
C ASP A 238 -12.23 10.20 6.27
N GLU A 239 -12.04 11.39 6.85
CA GLU A 239 -12.82 11.85 8.01
C GLU A 239 -14.31 11.93 7.67
N ALA A 240 -14.67 12.52 6.52
CA ALA A 240 -16.05 12.58 6.05
C ALA A 240 -16.68 11.19 5.92
N ARG A 241 -15.98 10.22 5.30
CA ARG A 241 -16.46 8.84 5.18
C ARG A 241 -16.62 8.15 6.54
N ALA A 242 -15.70 8.41 7.47
CA ALA A 242 -15.78 7.85 8.82
C ALA A 242 -16.99 8.40 9.60
N ASP A 243 -17.30 9.69 9.43
CA ASP A 243 -18.46 10.33 10.05
C ASP A 243 -19.78 9.80 9.47
N GLU A 244 -19.87 9.63 8.15
CA GLU A 244 -21.01 9.00 7.46
C GLU A 244 -21.26 7.58 7.99
N ALA A 245 -20.24 6.72 8.04
CA ALA A 245 -20.37 5.36 8.54
C ALA A 245 -20.79 5.30 10.03
N ARG A 246 -20.31 6.25 10.86
CA ARG A 246 -20.72 6.38 12.26
C ARG A 246 -22.17 6.84 12.38
N ALA A 247 -22.66 7.69 11.48
CA ALA A 247 -24.05 8.12 11.45
C ALA A 247 -24.99 6.96 11.07
N GLU A 248 -24.67 6.21 10.01
CA GLU A 248 -25.43 5.03 9.56
C GLU A 248 -25.51 3.95 10.65
N SER A 249 -24.41 3.72 11.36
CA SER A 249 -24.35 2.75 12.48
C SER A 249 -25.21 3.16 13.68
N LYS A 250 -25.45 4.45 13.88
CA LYS A 250 -26.34 4.96 14.94
C LYS A 250 -27.82 4.88 14.53
N GLU A 251 -28.13 5.05 13.25
CA GLU A 251 -29.49 5.02 12.72
C GLU A 251 -30.04 3.59 12.59
N THR A 252 -29.17 2.61 12.34
CA THR A 252 -29.51 1.17 12.34
C THR A 252 -29.55 0.53 13.74
N GLY A 253 -29.45 1.34 14.81
CA GLY A 253 -29.47 0.93 16.20
C GLY A 253 -30.76 0.20 16.63
N HIS A 254 -30.68 -1.13 16.60
CA HIS A 254 -31.58 -2.12 17.20
C HIS A 254 -32.20 -1.65 18.53
N ARG A 255 -33.52 -1.35 18.55
CA ARG A 255 -34.29 -1.36 19.81
C ARG A 255 -34.23 -2.79 20.34
N PRO A 256 -33.76 -3.04 21.58
CA PRO A 256 -33.93 -4.37 22.15
C PRO A 256 -35.43 -4.63 22.24
N GLU A 257 -35.91 -5.65 21.51
CA GLU A 257 -37.24 -6.17 21.71
C GLU A 257 -37.35 -6.55 23.19
N THR A 258 -38.13 -5.76 23.92
CA THR A 258 -38.54 -6.06 25.28
C THR A 258 -39.41 -7.30 25.18
N ARG A 259 -38.82 -8.48 25.36
CA ARG A 259 -39.55 -9.73 25.55
C ARG A 259 -40.31 -9.65 26.88
N MET A 260 -41.49 -9.05 26.83
CA MET A 260 -42.57 -9.31 27.76
C MET A 260 -43.08 -10.72 27.45
N GLY A 261 -42.67 -11.70 28.26
CA GLY A 261 -43.12 -13.09 28.20
C GLY A 261 -43.58 -13.54 29.57
N SER A 262 -44.81 -13.19 29.91
CA SER A 262 -45.63 -13.83 30.93
C SER A 262 -46.06 -15.23 30.46
N THR A 263 -45.92 -16.23 31.31
CA THR A 263 -46.80 -17.42 31.52
C THR A 263 -46.14 -18.24 32.65
N ALA A 264 -46.69 -18.33 33.86
CA ALA A 264 -47.82 -19.18 34.27
C ALA A 264 -47.60 -20.67 33.93
N GLY A 265 -47.36 -21.48 34.97
CA GLY A 265 -47.16 -22.93 34.92
C GLY A 265 -46.44 -23.43 36.17
#